data_AF-A0A261S4B5-F1
#
_entry.id   AF-A0A261S4B5-F1
#
_cell.length_a   1.000
_cell.length_b   1.000
_cell.length_c   1.000
_cell.angle_alpha   90.00
_cell.angle_beta   90.00
_cell.angle_gamma   90.00
#
_symmetry.space_group_name_H-M   'P 1'
#
loop_
_entity.id
_entity.type
_entity.pdbx_description
1 polymer ?
#
loop_
_entity_poly.entity_id
_entity_poly.type
_entity_poly.pdbx_seq_one_letter_code
_entity_poly.pdbx_strand_id
1 'polypeptide(L)'
;MPAPADVRSAAQALDGVAIRTPLLRSARLSRITGSEVFIKLESLQHTGAFKFRGAYNCLSRLKPDDCPDGVLAYSTGNHGQAIATVARLLGLRAKVVMPEDAPAVKIEKARKQGAEIVLYNRTRESREDIARRISDTGRYTTVPPGDHPHVIAGQGTVAFEALAEFGEDRIDTIIVPCGGGGLAAGTCLARDALASHADVWVAEPSAFDDTRRSLASGRRETNAPGVTSICDALLAPTPAELPFAINKIGVARAISATDEQVMAAMKLLYEEFRVAVEPGGAVAVAAVMREPSLLPKKGHVIIVASGGNVDADLFAAAISQAV
;
A
#
# COMPACT_ATOMS: atom_id res chain seq x y z
N MET A 1 -14.15 -8.40 11.75
CA MET A 1 -13.35 -8.61 10.53
C MET A 1 -14.14 -8.07 9.35
N PRO A 2 -13.53 -7.32 8.40
CA PRO A 2 -14.17 -7.00 7.14
C PRO A 2 -14.41 -8.28 6.33
N ALA A 3 -15.46 -8.30 5.52
CA ALA A 3 -15.89 -9.38 4.68
C ALA A 3 -15.74 -9.03 3.19
N PRO A 4 -15.82 -10.00 2.26
CA PRO A 4 -15.76 -9.73 0.83
C PRO A 4 -16.81 -8.72 0.33
N ALA A 5 -17.99 -8.70 0.96
CA ALA A 5 -19.05 -7.72 0.66
C ALA A 5 -18.62 -6.26 0.95
N ASP A 6 -17.74 -6.04 1.93
CA ASP A 6 -17.22 -4.70 2.24
C ASP A 6 -16.34 -4.16 1.11
N VAL A 7 -15.62 -5.02 0.39
CA VAL A 7 -14.84 -4.61 -0.80
C VAL A 7 -15.78 -4.20 -1.93
N ARG A 8 -16.88 -4.93 -2.15
CA ARG A 8 -17.91 -4.55 -3.15
C ARG A 8 -18.53 -3.19 -2.79
N SER A 9 -18.87 -2.98 -1.52
CA SER A 9 -19.40 -1.70 -1.05
C SER A 9 -18.37 -0.57 -1.17
N ALA A 10 -17.09 -0.84 -0.91
CA ALA A 10 -16.02 0.13 -1.10
C ALA A 10 -15.82 0.48 -2.59
N ALA A 11 -15.92 -0.50 -3.49
CA ALA A 11 -15.83 -0.26 -4.94
C ALA A 11 -16.96 0.66 -5.42
N GLN A 12 -18.18 0.47 -4.92
CA GLN A 12 -19.30 1.38 -5.20
C GLN A 12 -19.04 2.79 -4.67
N ALA A 13 -18.53 2.92 -3.44
CA ALA A 13 -18.23 4.23 -2.85
C ALA A 13 -17.11 4.99 -3.60
N LEU A 14 -16.18 4.27 -4.22
CA LEU A 14 -15.04 4.84 -4.94
C LEU A 14 -15.32 5.10 -6.42
N ASP A 15 -16.46 4.63 -6.96
CA ASP A 15 -16.82 4.83 -8.36
C ASP A 15 -17.02 6.32 -8.68
N GLY A 16 -16.38 6.78 -9.76
CA GLY A 16 -16.34 8.20 -10.14
C GLY A 16 -15.47 9.10 -9.26
N VAL A 17 -14.88 8.58 -8.17
CA VAL A 17 -14.03 9.33 -7.24
C VAL A 17 -12.56 8.94 -7.39
N ALA A 18 -12.26 7.65 -7.26
CA ALA A 18 -10.92 7.14 -7.47
C ALA A 18 -10.59 7.07 -8.96
N ILE A 19 -9.32 7.27 -9.30
CA ILE A 19 -8.83 7.00 -10.66
C ILE A 19 -8.90 5.49 -10.87
N ARG A 20 -9.58 5.04 -11.92
CA ARG A 20 -9.44 3.65 -12.42
C ARG A 20 -8.07 3.55 -13.07
N THR A 21 -7.09 3.12 -12.30
CA THR A 21 -5.68 3.10 -12.73
C THR A 21 -5.46 2.05 -13.81
N PRO A 22 -4.55 2.28 -14.77
CA PRO A 22 -4.30 1.33 -15.85
C PRO A 22 -3.80 -0.04 -15.37
N LEU A 23 -4.25 -1.10 -16.04
CA LEU A 23 -3.66 -2.45 -15.97
C LEU A 23 -2.88 -2.72 -17.27
N LEU A 24 -1.56 -2.57 -17.24
CA LEU A 24 -0.73 -2.63 -18.44
C LEU A 24 0.11 -3.90 -18.51
N ARG A 25 0.12 -4.57 -19.67
CA ARG A 25 0.99 -5.73 -19.91
C ARG A 25 2.47 -5.29 -19.96
N SER A 26 3.34 -5.96 -19.20
CA SER A 26 4.80 -5.82 -19.31
C SER A 26 5.35 -6.90 -20.24
N ALA A 27 5.81 -6.50 -21.42
CA ALA A 27 6.46 -7.41 -22.37
C ALA A 27 7.81 -7.90 -21.82
N ARG A 28 8.52 -7.05 -21.07
CA ARG A 28 9.82 -7.41 -20.50
C ARG A 28 9.69 -8.43 -19.38
N LEU A 29 8.80 -8.22 -18.42
CA LEU A 29 8.56 -9.20 -17.34
C LEU A 29 7.93 -10.48 -17.86
N SER A 30 7.06 -10.39 -18.87
CA SER A 30 6.50 -11.60 -19.50
C SER A 30 7.59 -12.47 -20.12
N ARG A 31 8.61 -11.86 -20.75
CA ARG A 31 9.77 -12.60 -21.28
C ARG A 31 10.65 -13.20 -20.19
N ILE A 32 10.87 -12.47 -19.09
CA ILE A 32 11.69 -12.91 -17.95
C ILE A 32 11.06 -14.13 -17.25
N THR A 33 9.74 -14.09 -17.08
CA THR A 33 8.98 -15.08 -16.28
C THR A 33 8.42 -16.24 -17.10
N GLY A 34 8.18 -16.02 -18.40
CA GLY A 34 7.39 -16.94 -19.23
C GLY A 34 5.90 -16.94 -18.90
N SER A 35 5.44 -16.03 -18.03
CA SER A 35 4.03 -15.72 -17.75
C SER A 35 3.58 -14.51 -18.58
N GLU A 36 2.28 -14.26 -18.65
CA GLU A 36 1.75 -12.96 -19.07
C GLU A 36 1.61 -12.05 -17.86
N VAL A 37 2.49 -11.06 -17.74
CA VAL A 37 2.57 -10.17 -16.58
C VAL A 37 1.89 -8.84 -16.86
N PHE A 38 0.99 -8.42 -15.98
CA PHE A 38 0.27 -7.17 -16.00
C PHE A 38 0.59 -6.34 -14.75
N ILE A 39 0.79 -5.04 -14.92
CA ILE A 39 1.10 -4.10 -13.85
C ILE A 39 -0.11 -3.21 -13.59
N LYS A 40 -0.65 -3.27 -12.36
CA LYS A 40 -1.68 -2.34 -11.89
C LYS A 40 -1.00 -1.11 -11.31
N LEU A 41 -1.10 0.03 -12.02
CA LEU A 41 -0.32 1.24 -11.77
C LEU A 41 -0.98 2.18 -10.74
N GLU A 42 -0.99 1.78 -9.47
CA GLU A 42 -1.48 2.63 -8.37
C GLU A 42 -0.59 3.83 -8.05
N SER A 43 0.62 3.91 -8.63
CA SER A 43 1.41 5.14 -8.67
C SER A 43 0.71 6.30 -9.39
N LEU A 44 -0.28 6.02 -10.24
CA LEU A 44 -1.10 7.00 -10.96
C LEU A 44 -2.41 7.34 -10.26
N GLN A 45 -2.66 6.78 -9.07
CA GLN A 45 -3.83 7.14 -8.27
C GLN A 45 -3.73 8.59 -7.76
N HIS A 46 -4.85 9.17 -7.32
CA HIS A 46 -4.83 10.38 -6.51
C HIS A 46 -3.81 10.25 -5.38
N THR A 47 -3.10 11.34 -5.10
CA THR A 47 -2.00 11.38 -4.13
C THR A 47 -0.80 10.48 -4.46
N GLY A 48 -0.76 9.84 -5.63
CA GLY A 48 0.36 9.05 -6.13
C GLY A 48 0.48 7.63 -5.54
N ALA A 49 -0.56 7.12 -4.87
CA ALA A 49 -0.54 5.79 -4.28
C ALA A 49 -1.94 5.24 -3.99
N PHE A 50 -2.04 3.91 -3.84
CA PHE A 50 -3.29 3.21 -3.54
C PHE A 50 -4.01 3.68 -2.26
N LYS A 51 -3.29 4.32 -1.33
CA LYS A 51 -3.79 4.74 -0.02
C LYS A 51 -5.02 5.65 -0.08
N PHE A 52 -5.20 6.38 -1.18
CA PHE A 52 -6.41 7.17 -1.42
C PHE A 52 -7.69 6.34 -1.26
N ARG A 53 -7.68 5.09 -1.73
CA ARG A 53 -8.87 4.22 -1.76
C ARG A 53 -9.40 3.91 -0.37
N GLY A 54 -8.55 3.39 0.52
CA GLY A 54 -8.92 3.11 1.90
C GLY A 54 -9.15 4.37 2.74
N ALA A 55 -8.43 5.47 2.46
CA ALA A 55 -8.72 6.75 3.10
C ALA A 55 -10.13 7.23 2.76
N TYR A 56 -10.50 7.25 1.47
CA TYR A 56 -11.82 7.67 1.02
C TYR A 56 -12.93 6.74 1.51
N ASN A 57 -12.78 5.42 1.37
CA ASN A 57 -13.80 4.49 1.87
C ASN A 57 -13.98 4.58 3.40
N CYS A 58 -12.93 4.89 4.15
CA CYS A 58 -13.04 5.08 5.60
C CYS A 58 -13.74 6.41 5.94
N LEU A 59 -13.25 7.53 5.39
CA LEU A 59 -13.73 8.86 5.76
C LEU A 59 -15.15 9.14 5.24
N SER A 60 -15.52 8.66 4.06
CA SER A 60 -16.88 8.84 3.49
C SER A 60 -17.98 8.15 4.31
N ARG A 61 -17.61 7.26 5.24
CA ARG A 61 -18.53 6.55 6.14
C ARG A 61 -18.64 7.21 7.52
N LEU A 62 -17.81 8.21 7.81
CA LEU A 62 -17.88 8.94 9.06
C LEU A 62 -19.05 9.91 9.00
N LYS A 63 -19.84 9.97 10.08
CA LYS A 63 -20.79 11.06 10.25
C LYS A 63 -20.04 12.25 10.84
N PRO A 64 -20.33 13.49 10.42
CA PRO A 64 -19.70 14.68 11.02
C PRO A 64 -19.83 14.71 12.56
N ASP A 65 -20.94 14.20 13.10
CA ASP A 65 -21.19 14.13 14.54
C ASP A 65 -20.30 13.12 15.28
N ASP A 66 -19.78 12.10 14.59
CA ASP A 66 -18.88 11.09 15.18
C ASP A 66 -17.45 11.63 15.35
N CYS A 67 -17.10 12.69 14.62
CA CYS A 67 -15.75 13.26 14.59
C CYS A 67 -15.79 14.80 14.53
N PRO A 68 -16.41 15.48 15.51
CA PRO A 68 -16.62 16.91 15.44
C PRO A 68 -15.29 17.67 15.37
N ASP A 69 -14.19 17.13 15.92
CA ASP A 69 -12.85 17.73 15.84
C ASP A 69 -12.07 17.33 14.57
N GLY A 70 -12.60 16.38 13.80
CA GLY A 70 -12.05 15.89 12.55
C GLY A 70 -11.40 14.52 12.66
N VAL A 71 -10.59 14.18 11.67
CA VAL A 71 -9.86 12.91 11.61
C VAL A 71 -8.40 13.09 12.00
N LEU A 72 -7.84 12.06 12.61
CA LEU A 72 -6.45 12.01 13.05
C LEU A 72 -5.70 10.87 12.35
N ALA A 73 -4.56 11.17 11.74
CA ALA A 73 -3.66 10.17 11.16
C ALA A 73 -2.24 10.35 11.69
N TYR A 74 -1.48 9.25 11.77
CA TYR A 74 -0.07 9.26 12.16
C TYR A 74 0.78 8.64 11.05
N SER A 75 1.05 9.41 10.00
CA SER A 75 1.88 8.96 8.88
C SER A 75 2.42 10.15 8.09
N THR A 76 3.67 10.06 7.68
CA THR A 76 4.33 11.05 6.83
C THR A 76 4.50 10.62 5.39
N GLY A 77 4.08 9.40 5.08
CA GLY A 77 4.11 8.84 3.74
C GLY A 77 2.74 8.94 3.06
N ASN A 78 2.44 7.93 2.27
CA ASN A 78 1.25 7.88 1.41
C ASN A 78 -0.07 7.97 2.19
N HIS A 79 -0.15 7.41 3.40
CA HIS A 79 -1.38 7.45 4.20
C HIS A 79 -1.73 8.87 4.69
N GLY A 80 -0.75 9.62 5.21
CA GLY A 80 -0.99 10.99 5.68
C GLY A 80 -1.48 11.90 4.55
N GLN A 81 -0.88 11.79 3.37
CA GLN A 81 -1.30 12.53 2.17
C GLN A 81 -2.71 12.15 1.70
N ALA A 82 -3.02 10.86 1.72
CA ALA A 82 -4.36 10.36 1.37
C ALA A 82 -5.41 10.90 2.34
N ILE A 83 -5.18 10.83 3.66
CA ILE A 83 -6.11 11.34 4.68
C ILE A 83 -6.30 12.85 4.54
N ALA A 84 -5.22 13.62 4.43
CA ALA A 84 -5.30 15.08 4.25
C ALA A 84 -6.11 15.46 2.99
N THR A 85 -5.82 14.80 1.87
CA THR A 85 -6.50 15.05 0.60
C THR A 85 -7.98 14.69 0.67
N VAL A 86 -8.31 13.51 1.18
CA VAL A 86 -9.69 13.01 1.28
C VAL A 86 -10.52 13.81 2.28
N ALA A 87 -9.95 14.16 3.44
CA ALA A 87 -10.64 14.98 4.42
C ALA A 87 -11.06 16.33 3.82
N ARG A 88 -10.15 16.97 3.08
CA ARG A 88 -10.48 18.19 2.33
C ARG A 88 -11.60 17.98 1.31
N LEU A 89 -11.56 16.88 0.54
CA LEU A 89 -12.60 16.56 -0.44
C LEU A 89 -13.99 16.39 0.20
N LEU A 90 -14.04 15.87 1.43
CA LEU A 90 -15.27 15.61 2.17
C LEU A 90 -15.66 16.73 3.14
N GLY A 91 -14.94 17.85 3.16
CA GLY A 91 -15.19 18.96 4.07
C GLY A 91 -14.88 18.65 5.55
N LEU A 92 -14.06 17.64 5.82
CA LEU A 92 -13.63 17.25 7.16
C LEU A 92 -12.32 17.95 7.55
N ARG A 93 -12.17 18.24 8.84
CA ARG A 93 -10.89 18.67 9.41
C ARG A 93 -9.95 17.46 9.50
N ALA A 94 -8.66 17.66 9.22
CA ALA A 94 -7.65 16.61 9.37
C ALA A 94 -6.47 17.09 10.19
N LYS A 95 -6.00 16.21 11.08
CA LYS A 95 -4.79 16.35 11.86
C LYS A 95 -3.82 15.23 11.52
N VAL A 96 -2.58 15.56 11.20
CA VAL A 96 -1.56 14.57 10.82
C VAL A 96 -0.34 14.70 11.73
N VAL A 97 0.00 13.62 12.42
CA VAL A 97 1.21 13.51 13.24
C VAL A 97 2.38 13.13 12.34
N MET A 98 3.41 13.99 12.31
CA MET A 98 4.60 13.87 11.46
C MET A 98 5.86 14.12 12.30
N PRO A 99 7.00 13.44 12.11
CA PRO A 99 8.18 13.78 12.87
C PRO A 99 8.79 15.07 12.35
N GLU A 100 9.44 15.82 13.24
CA GLU A 100 10.00 17.14 12.97
C GLU A 100 11.11 17.16 11.90
N ASP A 101 11.79 16.03 11.72
CA ASP A 101 12.83 15.77 10.72
C ASP A 101 12.28 15.13 9.42
N ALA A 102 10.95 15.08 9.24
CA ALA A 102 10.39 14.71 7.94
C ALA A 102 10.80 15.75 6.88
N PRO A 103 11.06 15.36 5.61
CA PRO A 103 11.39 16.30 4.55
C PRO A 103 10.40 17.46 4.49
N ALA A 104 10.89 18.70 4.48
CA ALA A 104 10.07 19.91 4.56
C ALA A 104 8.97 19.95 3.48
N VAL A 105 9.28 19.45 2.28
CA VAL A 105 8.33 19.32 1.16
C VAL A 105 7.12 18.45 1.52
N LYS A 106 7.31 17.36 2.29
CA LYS A 106 6.21 16.48 2.73
C LYS A 106 5.31 17.19 3.75
N ILE A 107 5.89 17.95 4.68
CA ILE A 107 5.14 18.75 5.68
C ILE A 107 4.35 19.86 4.97
N GLU A 108 4.98 20.59 4.06
CA GLU A 108 4.34 21.68 3.33
C GLU A 108 3.21 21.17 2.42
N LYS A 109 3.41 20.03 1.75
CA LYS A 109 2.36 19.38 0.95
C LYS A 109 1.14 19.04 1.79
N ALA A 110 1.32 18.47 2.98
CA ALA A 110 0.21 18.15 3.89
C ALA A 110 -0.52 19.42 4.38
N ARG A 111 0.22 20.49 4.71
CA ARG A 111 -0.38 21.80 5.04
C ARG A 111 -1.17 22.39 3.88
N LYS A 112 -0.64 22.36 2.65
CA LYS A 112 -1.32 22.82 1.43
C LYS A 112 -2.60 22.01 1.14
N GLN A 113 -2.65 20.76 1.61
CA GLN A 113 -3.84 19.91 1.54
C GLN A 113 -4.85 20.20 2.66
N GLY A 114 -4.58 21.15 3.56
CA GLY A 114 -5.50 21.59 4.61
C GLY A 114 -5.37 20.84 5.93
N ALA A 115 -4.34 20.01 6.10
CA ALA A 115 -4.12 19.29 7.36
C ALA A 115 -3.42 20.17 8.41
N GLU A 116 -3.89 20.11 9.64
CA GLU A 116 -3.16 20.58 10.81
C GLU A 116 -2.03 19.60 11.13
N ILE A 117 -0.79 20.07 11.20
CA ILE A 117 0.38 19.22 11.42
C ILE A 117 0.81 19.26 12.87
N VAL A 118 0.89 18.09 13.50
CA VAL A 118 1.50 17.92 14.82
C VAL A 118 2.88 17.31 14.61
N LEU A 119 3.92 18.07 14.95
CA LEU A 119 5.30 17.61 14.86
C LEU A 119 5.70 16.84 16.12
N TYR A 120 6.55 15.80 15.96
CA TYR A 120 7.09 15.04 17.09
C TYR A 120 8.57 14.68 16.91
N ASN A 121 9.26 14.41 18.01
CA ASN A 121 10.63 13.93 17.97
C ASN A 121 10.65 12.39 17.91
N ARG A 122 10.98 11.83 16.74
CA ARG A 122 10.94 10.37 16.52
C ARG A 122 11.92 9.54 17.34
N THR A 123 12.91 10.16 17.97
CA THR A 123 13.90 9.45 18.81
C THR A 123 13.46 9.37 20.27
N ARG A 124 12.53 10.24 20.70
CA ARG A 124 12.08 10.35 22.10
C ARG A 124 10.60 10.07 22.29
N GLU A 125 9.81 10.14 21.23
CA GLU A 125 8.36 10.07 21.28
C GLU A 125 7.80 9.03 20.30
N SER A 126 6.66 8.47 20.68
CA SER A 126 5.87 7.55 19.86
C SER A 126 4.74 8.31 19.19
N ARG A 127 4.66 8.25 17.85
CA ARG A 127 3.56 8.86 17.09
C ARG A 127 2.21 8.25 17.45
N GLU A 128 2.18 6.95 17.75
CA GLU A 128 1.00 6.23 18.19
C GLU A 128 0.53 6.75 19.55
N ASP A 129 1.45 7.01 20.48
CA ASP A 129 1.12 7.54 21.82
C ASP A 129 0.70 9.02 21.75
N ILE A 130 1.30 9.82 20.85
CA ILE A 130 0.85 11.19 20.57
C ILE A 130 -0.56 11.16 19.98
N ALA A 131 -0.79 10.32 18.96
CA ALA A 131 -2.10 10.18 18.35
C ALA A 131 -3.15 9.73 19.37
N ARG A 132 -2.81 8.77 20.24
CA ARG A 132 -3.68 8.33 21.34
C ARG A 132 -4.01 9.48 22.29
N ARG A 133 -3.02 10.23 22.77
CA ARG A 133 -3.24 11.40 23.65
C ARG A 133 -4.14 12.47 23.02
N ILE A 134 -3.96 12.75 21.73
CA ILE A 134 -4.82 13.70 21.00
C ILE A 134 -6.25 13.16 20.89
N SER A 135 -6.40 11.87 20.61
CA SER A 135 -7.69 11.20 20.49
C SER A 135 -8.41 11.03 21.84
N ASP A 136 -7.67 10.95 22.95
CA ASP A 136 -8.23 10.82 24.30
C ASP A 136 -8.71 12.16 24.87
N THR A 137 -8.11 13.27 24.42
CA THR A 137 -8.39 14.63 24.91
C THR A 137 -9.28 15.45 23.96
N GLY A 138 -9.44 15.02 22.71
CA GLY A 138 -10.32 15.60 21.72
C GLY A 138 -11.30 14.58 21.14
N ARG A 139 -12.24 15.04 20.31
CA ARG A 139 -13.23 14.18 19.65
C ARG A 139 -12.83 13.94 18.20
N TYR A 140 -11.63 13.38 18.03
CA TYR A 140 -11.09 12.97 16.74
C TYR A 140 -11.38 11.50 16.47
N THR A 141 -11.62 11.13 15.21
CA THR A 141 -11.55 9.72 14.79
C THR A 141 -10.15 9.42 14.27
N THR A 142 -9.45 8.52 14.96
CA THR A 142 -8.13 8.05 14.51
C THR A 142 -8.29 7.05 13.36
N VAL A 143 -7.62 7.32 12.23
CA VAL A 143 -7.65 6.46 11.03
C VAL A 143 -6.26 5.85 10.81
N PRO A 144 -6.05 4.57 11.17
CA PRO A 144 -4.74 3.93 11.04
C PRO A 144 -4.42 3.62 9.56
N PRO A 145 -3.13 3.45 9.22
CA PRO A 145 -2.67 3.29 7.83
C PRO A 145 -3.07 1.98 7.16
N GLY A 146 -3.60 1.00 7.91
CA GLY A 146 -3.95 -0.32 7.38
C GLY A 146 -4.75 -1.18 8.34
N ASP A 147 -4.64 -0.98 9.65
CA ASP A 147 -5.31 -1.79 10.68
C ASP A 147 -6.75 -1.32 10.96
N HIS A 148 -7.58 -1.24 9.91
CA HIS A 148 -8.97 -0.79 10.04
C HIS A 148 -9.87 -1.43 8.96
N PRO A 149 -11.06 -1.95 9.31
CA PRO A 149 -11.93 -2.67 8.36
C PRO A 149 -12.23 -1.88 7.08
N HIS A 150 -12.63 -0.62 7.19
CA HIS A 150 -12.93 0.21 6.02
C HIS A 150 -11.69 0.60 5.22
N VAL A 151 -10.53 0.71 5.88
CA VAL A 151 -9.28 0.98 5.17
C VAL A 151 -8.94 -0.23 4.31
N ILE A 152 -8.91 -1.43 4.91
CA ILE A 152 -8.65 -2.72 4.23
C ILE A 152 -9.61 -2.92 3.05
N ALA A 153 -10.91 -2.75 3.27
CA ALA A 153 -11.92 -2.91 2.23
C ALA A 153 -11.70 -1.95 1.04
N GLY A 154 -11.34 -0.68 1.33
CA GLY A 154 -10.99 0.28 0.29
C GLY A 154 -9.72 -0.11 -0.46
N GLN A 155 -8.68 -0.59 0.22
CA GLN A 155 -7.46 -1.06 -0.46
C GLN A 155 -7.72 -2.27 -1.35
N GLY A 156 -8.66 -3.14 -0.98
CA GLY A 156 -9.07 -4.28 -1.80
C GLY A 156 -9.62 -3.90 -3.17
N THR A 157 -10.10 -2.67 -3.33
CA THR A 157 -10.60 -2.21 -4.64
C THR A 157 -9.55 -2.17 -5.73
N VAL A 158 -8.25 -2.11 -5.38
CA VAL A 158 -7.14 -2.25 -6.35
C VAL A 158 -7.24 -3.57 -7.12
N ALA A 159 -7.34 -4.68 -6.38
CA ALA A 159 -7.42 -6.01 -6.94
C ALA A 159 -8.81 -6.30 -7.52
N PHE A 160 -9.86 -5.78 -6.89
CA PHE A 160 -11.24 -5.91 -7.40
C PHE A 160 -11.37 -5.32 -8.81
N GLU A 161 -10.84 -4.11 -9.03
CA GLU A 161 -10.82 -3.49 -10.36
C GLU A 161 -10.00 -4.31 -11.35
N ALA A 162 -8.79 -4.74 -10.96
CA ALA A 162 -7.88 -5.42 -11.87
C ALA A 162 -8.43 -6.80 -12.31
N LEU A 163 -9.05 -7.54 -11.38
CA LEU A 163 -9.74 -8.80 -11.67
C LEU A 163 -10.94 -8.58 -12.58
N ALA A 164 -11.81 -7.61 -12.27
CA ALA A 164 -13.00 -7.32 -13.07
C ALA A 164 -12.65 -6.80 -14.48
N GLU A 165 -11.55 -6.06 -14.64
CA GLU A 165 -11.06 -5.56 -15.93
C GLU A 165 -10.50 -6.68 -16.81
N PHE A 166 -9.76 -7.62 -16.23
CA PHE A 166 -9.11 -8.71 -16.98
C PHE A 166 -10.02 -9.94 -17.23
N GLY A 167 -10.91 -10.21 -16.28
CA GLY A 167 -11.68 -11.45 -16.13
C GLY A 167 -11.15 -12.24 -14.93
N GLU A 168 -11.97 -12.34 -13.89
CA GLU A 168 -11.65 -12.93 -12.58
C GLU A 168 -11.22 -14.40 -12.66
N ASP A 169 -11.72 -15.14 -13.66
CA ASP A 169 -11.45 -16.56 -13.92
C ASP A 169 -10.23 -16.80 -14.81
N ARG A 170 -9.45 -15.75 -15.11
CA ARG A 170 -8.28 -15.86 -15.99
C ARG A 170 -6.97 -15.56 -15.30
N ILE A 171 -7.00 -14.97 -14.10
CA ILE A 171 -5.80 -14.60 -13.35
C ILE A 171 -5.40 -15.74 -12.42
N ASP A 172 -4.15 -16.19 -12.56
CA ASP A 172 -3.59 -17.24 -11.72
C ASP A 172 -2.96 -16.68 -10.44
N THR A 173 -2.41 -15.47 -10.49
CA THR A 173 -1.66 -14.90 -9.36
C THR A 173 -1.77 -13.38 -9.29
N ILE A 174 -1.96 -12.85 -8.09
CA ILE A 174 -1.91 -11.41 -7.77
C ILE A 174 -0.81 -11.20 -6.73
N ILE A 175 0.14 -10.32 -7.04
CA ILE A 175 1.30 -10.03 -6.19
C ILE A 175 1.26 -8.58 -5.74
N VAL A 176 1.28 -8.37 -4.43
CA VAL A 176 1.19 -7.03 -3.84
C VAL A 176 2.33 -6.74 -2.87
N PRO A 177 2.83 -5.49 -2.82
CA PRO A 177 3.74 -5.05 -1.76
C PRO A 177 3.11 -5.19 -0.37
N CYS A 178 3.90 -5.58 0.62
CA CYS A 178 3.44 -5.76 1.99
C CYS A 178 4.36 -5.04 2.99
N GLY A 179 3.71 -4.27 3.87
CA GLY A 179 4.30 -3.77 5.12
C GLY A 179 3.36 -4.19 6.24
N GLY A 180 2.51 -3.29 6.73
CA GLY A 180 1.47 -3.65 7.71
C GLY A 180 0.33 -4.57 7.20
N GLY A 181 0.41 -5.10 5.97
CA GLY A 181 -0.52 -6.12 5.47
C GLY A 181 -1.87 -5.66 4.91
N GLY A 182 -2.28 -4.39 5.07
CA GLY A 182 -3.64 -3.94 4.71
C GLY A 182 -4.01 -4.08 3.22
N LEU A 183 -3.04 -3.87 2.30
CA LEU A 183 -3.25 -4.08 0.86
C LEU A 183 -3.43 -5.57 0.53
N ALA A 184 -2.60 -6.43 1.12
CA ALA A 184 -2.70 -7.88 0.98
C ALA A 184 -4.04 -8.42 1.50
N ALA A 185 -4.45 -7.98 2.68
CA ALA A 185 -5.73 -8.38 3.27
C ALA A 185 -6.91 -7.96 2.39
N GLY A 186 -6.89 -6.72 1.89
CA GLY A 186 -7.90 -6.25 0.94
C GLY A 186 -7.90 -7.05 -0.36
N THR A 187 -6.72 -7.46 -0.85
CA THR A 187 -6.56 -8.28 -2.05
C THR A 187 -7.16 -9.67 -1.89
N CYS A 188 -6.93 -10.33 -0.74
CA CYS A 188 -7.58 -11.61 -0.42
C CYS A 188 -9.11 -11.46 -0.41
N LEU A 189 -9.64 -10.42 0.24
CA LEU A 189 -11.08 -10.17 0.26
C LEU A 189 -11.65 -9.86 -1.13
N ALA A 190 -10.90 -9.16 -1.99
CA ALA A 190 -11.31 -8.87 -3.36
C ALA A 190 -11.38 -10.12 -4.24
N ARG A 191 -10.38 -11.00 -4.13
CA ARG A 191 -10.38 -12.33 -4.77
C ARG A 191 -11.64 -13.10 -4.35
N ASP A 192 -11.87 -13.21 -3.04
CA ASP A 192 -13.01 -13.95 -2.50
C ASP A 192 -14.35 -13.30 -2.91
N ALA A 193 -14.38 -11.96 -2.99
CA ALA A 193 -15.58 -11.24 -3.40
C ALA A 193 -15.98 -11.61 -4.81
N LEU A 194 -15.03 -11.75 -5.73
CA LEU A 194 -15.25 -12.10 -7.13
C LEU A 194 -15.22 -13.61 -7.40
N ALA A 195 -15.09 -14.45 -6.36
CA ALA A 195 -14.92 -15.89 -6.49
C ALA A 195 -13.75 -16.29 -7.41
N SER A 196 -12.72 -15.45 -7.49
CA SER A 196 -11.53 -15.74 -8.29
C SER A 196 -10.68 -16.83 -7.65
N HIS A 197 -10.07 -17.69 -8.47
CA HIS A 197 -9.16 -18.73 -8.01
C HIS A 197 -7.70 -18.24 -7.87
N ALA A 198 -7.43 -16.96 -8.13
CA ALA A 198 -6.07 -16.42 -8.13
C ALA A 198 -5.36 -16.60 -6.78
N ASP A 199 -4.11 -17.05 -6.81
CA ASP A 199 -3.27 -17.04 -5.62
C ASP A 199 -2.86 -15.60 -5.26
N VAL A 200 -2.98 -15.24 -3.98
CA VAL A 200 -2.51 -13.93 -3.48
C VAL A 200 -1.14 -14.09 -2.87
N TRP A 201 -0.16 -13.37 -3.42
CA TRP A 201 1.22 -13.34 -2.95
C TRP A 201 1.56 -11.96 -2.39
N VAL A 202 2.46 -11.94 -1.42
CA VAL A 202 3.01 -10.72 -0.86
C VAL A 202 4.50 -10.58 -1.16
N ALA A 203 4.95 -9.35 -1.37
CA ALA A 203 6.35 -9.02 -1.56
C ALA A 203 6.83 -7.99 -0.53
N GLU A 204 7.96 -8.30 0.11
CA GLU A 204 8.53 -7.49 1.20
C GLU A 204 10.00 -7.13 0.88
N PRO A 205 10.55 -6.02 1.40
CA PRO A 205 11.99 -5.81 1.36
C PRO A 205 12.66 -6.85 2.26
N SER A 206 13.80 -7.41 1.85
CA SER A 206 14.41 -8.55 2.54
C SER A 206 14.78 -8.30 4.01
N ALA A 207 15.02 -7.04 4.39
CA ALA A 207 15.30 -6.65 5.78
C ALA A 207 14.03 -6.50 6.66
N PHE A 208 12.83 -6.46 6.05
CA PHE A 208 11.53 -6.38 6.73
C PHE A 208 10.59 -7.46 6.18
N ASP A 209 11.03 -8.72 6.19
CA ASP A 209 10.25 -9.88 5.74
C ASP A 209 9.37 -10.47 6.86
N ASP A 210 8.88 -9.62 7.76
CA ASP A 210 8.11 -10.04 8.94
C ASP A 210 6.81 -10.76 8.56
N THR A 211 6.12 -10.38 7.48
CA THR A 211 4.93 -11.12 7.04
C THR A 211 5.30 -12.53 6.60
N ARG A 212 6.37 -12.70 5.82
CA ARG A 212 6.89 -14.03 5.44
C ARG A 212 7.19 -14.88 6.67
N ARG A 213 7.94 -14.35 7.64
CA ARG A 213 8.26 -15.08 8.89
C ARG A 213 7.01 -15.38 9.70
N SER A 214 6.06 -14.44 9.75
CA SER A 214 4.81 -14.59 10.50
C SER A 214 3.87 -15.62 9.91
N LEU A 215 3.79 -15.71 8.58
CA LEU A 215 3.03 -16.75 7.89
C LEU A 215 3.63 -18.13 8.16
N ALA A 216 4.96 -18.25 8.13
CA ALA A 216 5.66 -19.51 8.39
C ALA A 216 5.52 -19.97 9.85
N SER A 217 5.61 -19.07 10.82
CA SER A 217 5.51 -19.41 12.24
C SER A 217 4.07 -19.45 12.76
N GLY A 218 3.11 -18.90 12.00
CA GLY A 218 1.70 -18.82 12.37
C GLY A 218 1.37 -17.74 13.41
N ARG A 219 2.34 -16.91 13.82
CA ARG A 219 2.22 -15.81 14.79
C ARG A 219 2.92 -14.56 14.25
N ARG A 220 2.52 -13.37 14.72
CA ARG A 220 3.18 -12.12 14.29
C ARG A 220 4.61 -12.06 14.81
N GLU A 221 5.56 -12.02 13.89
CA GLU A 221 6.99 -11.81 14.16
C GLU A 221 7.31 -10.32 14.03
N THR A 222 8.41 -9.90 14.66
CA THR A 222 8.87 -8.50 14.66
C THR A 222 10.21 -8.40 13.96
N ASN A 223 10.44 -7.32 13.22
CA ASN A 223 11.73 -6.99 12.61
C ASN A 223 12.76 -6.59 13.67
N ALA A 224 14.03 -6.89 13.39
CA ALA A 224 15.11 -6.52 14.30
C ALA A 224 15.26 -4.98 14.36
N PRO A 225 15.57 -4.41 15.53
CA PRO A 225 15.82 -2.97 15.63
C PRO A 225 17.06 -2.59 14.79
N GLY A 226 17.05 -1.40 14.20
CA GLY A 226 18.20 -0.84 13.48
C GLY A 226 18.38 -1.33 12.04
N VAL A 227 17.56 -2.27 11.55
CA VAL A 227 17.53 -2.61 10.13
C VAL A 227 16.98 -1.44 9.30
N THR A 228 17.45 -1.30 8.07
CA THR A 228 17.06 -0.22 7.16
C THR A 228 16.71 -0.79 5.78
N SER A 229 15.90 -0.04 5.04
CA SER A 229 15.62 -0.30 3.62
C SER A 229 15.17 1.00 2.95
N ILE A 230 15.44 1.13 1.65
CA ILE A 230 14.91 2.22 0.82
C ILE A 230 13.38 2.14 0.65
N CYS A 231 12.75 1.01 0.98
CA CYS A 231 11.29 0.82 0.91
C CYS A 231 10.56 1.49 2.09
N ASP A 232 10.64 2.82 2.19
CA ASP A 232 10.11 3.64 3.29
C ASP A 232 8.63 3.38 3.61
N ALA A 233 7.82 3.06 2.61
CA ALA A 233 6.40 2.72 2.75
C ALA A 233 6.12 1.35 3.41
N LEU A 234 7.13 0.49 3.55
CA LEU A 234 6.99 -0.92 3.97
C LEU A 234 7.75 -1.26 5.26
N LEU A 235 8.27 -0.28 5.98
CA LEU A 235 9.09 -0.47 7.19
C LEU A 235 8.26 -0.73 8.47
N ALA A 236 7.15 -1.45 8.36
CA ALA A 236 6.35 -1.80 9.53
C ALA A 236 7.21 -2.67 10.49
N PRO A 237 7.16 -2.44 11.82
CA PRO A 237 7.95 -3.25 12.74
C PRO A 237 7.43 -4.69 12.85
N THR A 238 6.13 -4.90 12.65
CA THR A 238 5.43 -6.18 12.71
C THR A 238 4.13 -6.08 11.89
N PRO A 239 3.53 -7.18 11.41
CA PRO A 239 2.27 -7.12 10.70
C PRO A 239 1.16 -6.57 11.61
N ALA A 240 0.23 -5.80 11.05
CA ALA A 240 -0.89 -5.29 11.83
C ALA A 240 -1.88 -6.41 12.20
N GLU A 241 -2.66 -6.23 13.27
CA GLU A 241 -3.44 -7.32 13.85
C GLU A 241 -4.53 -7.86 12.92
N LEU A 242 -5.38 -6.95 12.44
CA LEU A 242 -6.52 -7.31 11.60
C LEU A 242 -6.06 -7.77 10.21
N PRO A 243 -5.11 -7.11 9.52
CA PRO A 243 -4.56 -7.64 8.28
C PRO A 243 -3.93 -9.01 8.43
N PHE A 244 -3.16 -9.27 9.49
CA PHE A 244 -2.53 -10.58 9.68
C PHE A 244 -3.55 -11.71 9.86
N ALA A 245 -4.66 -11.46 10.57
CA ALA A 245 -5.74 -12.43 10.72
C ALA A 245 -6.33 -12.88 9.37
N ILE A 246 -6.41 -11.97 8.39
CA ILE A 246 -6.86 -12.26 7.02
C ILE A 246 -5.72 -12.91 6.22
N ASN A 247 -4.53 -12.31 6.24
CA ASN A 247 -3.38 -12.75 5.45
C ASN A 247 -2.95 -14.18 5.78
N LYS A 248 -3.01 -14.56 7.07
CA LYS A 248 -2.69 -15.93 7.53
C LYS A 248 -3.52 -17.01 6.84
N ILE A 249 -4.72 -16.68 6.38
CA ILE A 249 -5.64 -17.60 5.70
C ILE A 249 -5.56 -17.40 4.18
N GLY A 250 -5.50 -16.15 3.73
CA GLY A 250 -5.70 -15.81 2.32
C GLY A 250 -4.43 -15.70 1.46
N VAL A 251 -3.24 -15.54 2.06
CA VAL A 251 -1.98 -15.39 1.33
C VAL A 251 -1.32 -16.75 1.10
N ALA A 252 -1.09 -17.09 -0.16
CA ALA A 252 -0.51 -18.36 -0.58
C ALA A 252 1.03 -18.36 -0.49
N ARG A 253 1.67 -17.20 -0.66
CA ARG A 253 3.14 -17.10 -0.67
C ARG A 253 3.63 -15.70 -0.29
N ALA A 254 4.81 -15.66 0.33
CA ALA A 254 5.55 -14.44 0.59
C ALA A 254 6.96 -14.51 -0.02
N ILE A 255 7.31 -13.51 -0.82
CA ILE A 255 8.61 -13.35 -1.49
C ILE A 255 9.28 -12.05 -1.05
N SER A 256 10.59 -11.91 -1.28
CA SER A 256 11.30 -10.69 -0.89
C SER A 256 12.42 -10.30 -1.86
N ALA A 257 12.77 -9.02 -1.83
CA ALA A 257 13.83 -8.45 -2.65
C ALA A 257 14.76 -7.52 -1.85
N THR A 258 16.03 -7.45 -2.24
CA THR A 258 16.99 -6.50 -1.66
C THR A 258 16.79 -5.10 -2.25
N ASP A 259 17.33 -4.08 -1.59
CA ASP A 259 17.24 -2.70 -2.04
C ASP A 259 17.84 -2.50 -3.44
N GLU A 260 18.94 -3.18 -3.76
CA GLU A 260 19.55 -3.13 -5.11
C GLU A 260 18.61 -3.68 -6.17
N GLN A 261 17.90 -4.78 -5.87
CA GLN A 261 16.91 -5.36 -6.78
C GLN A 261 15.69 -4.46 -6.95
N VAL A 262 15.29 -3.75 -5.89
CA VAL A 262 14.22 -2.75 -5.92
C VAL A 262 14.61 -1.59 -6.85
N MET A 263 15.85 -1.09 -6.78
CA MET A 263 16.34 -0.04 -7.69
C MET A 263 16.29 -0.49 -9.16
N ALA A 264 16.69 -1.73 -9.45
CA ALA A 264 16.59 -2.30 -10.80
C ALA A 264 15.13 -2.40 -11.30
N ALA A 265 14.19 -2.76 -10.42
CA ALA A 265 12.77 -2.80 -10.75
C ALA A 265 12.17 -1.41 -10.99
N MET A 266 12.56 -0.40 -10.20
CA MET A 266 12.18 1.00 -10.45
C MET A 266 12.64 1.46 -11.83
N LYS A 267 13.89 1.15 -12.19
CA LYS A 267 14.43 1.45 -13.52
C LYS A 267 13.63 0.76 -14.63
N LEU A 268 13.30 -0.54 -14.47
CA LEU A 268 12.51 -1.28 -15.45
C LEU A 268 11.14 -0.63 -15.68
N LEU A 269 10.44 -0.28 -14.60
CA LEU A 269 9.10 0.34 -14.68
C LEU A 269 9.15 1.71 -15.37
N TYR A 270 10.20 2.49 -15.10
CA TYR A 270 10.42 3.76 -15.79
C TYR A 270 10.75 3.58 -17.27
N GLU A 271 11.61 2.62 -17.63
CA GLU A 271 12.00 2.37 -19.02
C GLU A 271 10.83 1.87 -19.87
N GLU A 272 9.99 1.00 -19.32
CA GLU A 272 8.89 0.36 -20.05
C GLU A 272 7.63 1.23 -20.09
N PHE A 273 7.25 1.84 -18.97
CA PHE A 273 5.96 2.55 -18.84
C PHE A 273 6.09 4.06 -18.67
N ARG A 274 7.31 4.60 -18.51
CA ARG A 274 7.56 6.05 -18.30
C ARG A 274 6.87 6.61 -17.05
N VAL A 275 6.68 5.76 -16.04
CA VAL A 275 6.08 6.13 -14.75
C VAL A 275 7.13 6.12 -13.64
N ALA A 276 7.02 7.08 -12.72
CA ALA A 276 7.77 7.03 -11.47
C ALA A 276 7.07 6.08 -10.49
N VAL A 277 7.83 5.12 -9.96
CA VAL A 277 7.37 4.17 -8.94
C VAL A 277 8.35 4.25 -7.79
N GLU A 278 7.83 4.38 -6.58
CA GLU A 278 8.64 4.45 -5.36
C GLU A 278 9.18 3.07 -4.99
N PRO A 279 10.23 2.95 -4.16
CA PRO A 279 10.84 1.66 -3.85
C PRO A 279 9.84 0.64 -3.28
N GLY A 280 8.99 1.04 -2.33
CA GLY A 280 7.92 0.19 -1.80
C GLY A 280 6.85 -0.18 -2.84
N GLY A 281 6.67 0.66 -3.87
CA GLY A 281 5.81 0.36 -5.02
C GLY A 281 6.41 -0.68 -5.97
N ALA A 282 7.75 -0.75 -6.06
CA ALA A 282 8.46 -1.61 -7.01
C ALA A 282 8.86 -2.97 -6.44
N VAL A 283 8.78 -3.19 -5.12
CA VAL A 283 9.28 -4.42 -4.46
C VAL A 283 8.69 -5.71 -5.01
N ALA A 284 7.41 -5.70 -5.41
CA ALA A 284 6.76 -6.88 -5.98
C ALA A 284 7.32 -7.23 -7.36
N VAL A 285 7.64 -6.23 -8.18
CA VAL A 285 8.33 -6.42 -9.47
C VAL A 285 9.75 -6.92 -9.23
N ALA A 286 10.46 -6.36 -8.27
CA ALA A 286 11.83 -6.77 -7.92
C ALA A 286 11.89 -8.24 -7.49
N ALA A 287 10.99 -8.66 -6.61
CA ALA A 287 10.96 -10.04 -6.12
C ALA A 287 10.65 -11.04 -7.25
N VAL A 288 9.78 -10.68 -8.19
CA VAL A 288 9.50 -11.51 -9.39
C VAL A 288 10.69 -11.56 -10.34
N MET A 289 11.39 -10.44 -10.56
CA MET A 289 12.59 -10.42 -11.40
C MET A 289 13.71 -11.29 -10.83
N ARG A 290 13.82 -11.36 -9.50
CA ARG A 290 14.80 -12.18 -8.79
C ARG A 290 14.50 -13.68 -8.91
N GLU A 291 13.24 -14.07 -8.71
CA GLU A 291 12.83 -15.48 -8.68
C GLU A 291 11.73 -15.77 -9.72
N PRO A 292 12.00 -15.57 -11.03
CA PRO A 292 10.97 -15.65 -12.07
C PRO A 292 10.40 -17.06 -12.25
N SER A 293 11.17 -18.09 -11.88
CA SER A 293 10.77 -19.48 -11.93
C SER A 293 9.69 -19.86 -10.91
N LEU A 294 9.39 -18.99 -9.94
CA LEU A 294 8.30 -19.23 -8.99
C LEU A 294 6.94 -19.15 -9.65
N LEU A 295 6.80 -18.34 -10.71
CA LEU A 295 5.53 -18.14 -11.40
C LEU A 295 5.21 -19.30 -12.35
N PRO A 296 3.92 -19.63 -12.53
CA PRO A 296 3.52 -20.68 -13.46
C PRO A 296 3.87 -20.27 -14.90
N LYS A 297 4.50 -21.18 -15.65
CA LYS A 297 4.72 -20.96 -17.09
C LYS A 297 3.37 -20.80 -17.79
N LYS A 298 3.24 -19.77 -18.63
CA LYS A 298 2.02 -19.42 -19.36
C LYS A 298 0.81 -19.04 -18.47
N GLY A 299 1.01 -18.68 -17.20
CA GLY A 299 -0.04 -18.10 -16.37
C GLY A 299 -0.23 -16.60 -16.61
N HIS A 300 -1.35 -16.04 -16.17
CA HIS A 300 -1.61 -14.60 -16.13
C HIS A 300 -1.41 -14.08 -14.71
N VAL A 301 -0.54 -13.07 -14.59
CA VAL A 301 -0.07 -12.55 -13.30
C VAL A 301 -0.31 -11.05 -13.23
N ILE A 302 -0.95 -10.59 -12.14
CA ILE A 302 -1.07 -9.17 -11.82
C ILE A 302 -0.04 -8.83 -10.75
N ILE A 303 0.74 -7.76 -10.97
CA ILE A 303 1.64 -7.18 -9.98
C ILE A 303 1.19 -5.75 -9.71
N VAL A 304 1.02 -5.38 -8.44
CA VAL A 304 0.62 -4.02 -8.07
C VAL A 304 1.84 -3.13 -7.87
N ALA A 305 1.97 -2.09 -8.70
CA ALA A 305 2.91 -0.99 -8.48
C ALA A 305 2.25 0.05 -7.56
N SER A 306 2.44 -0.12 -6.24
CA SER A 306 1.51 0.45 -5.23
C SER A 306 1.58 1.97 -5.04
N GLY A 307 2.69 2.62 -5.40
CA GLY A 307 2.88 4.06 -5.19
C GLY A 307 4.05 4.64 -5.99
N GLY A 308 4.08 5.96 -6.13
CA GLY A 308 5.05 6.72 -6.91
C GLY A 308 5.63 7.95 -6.20
N ASN A 309 5.44 8.09 -4.88
CA ASN A 309 5.90 9.25 -4.12
C ASN A 309 7.37 9.12 -3.69
N VAL A 310 8.26 9.10 -4.67
CA VAL A 310 9.70 8.94 -4.50
C VAL A 310 10.43 10.29 -4.43
N ASP A 311 11.52 10.34 -3.67
CA ASP A 311 12.45 11.46 -3.67
C ASP A 311 13.18 11.56 -5.03
N ALA A 312 13.42 12.78 -5.52
CA ALA A 312 13.99 13.00 -6.84
C ALA A 312 15.41 12.44 -6.96
N ASP A 313 16.25 12.58 -5.93
CA ASP A 313 17.64 12.12 -5.95
C ASP A 313 17.69 10.59 -5.92
N LEU A 314 16.84 9.96 -5.09
CA LEU A 314 16.73 8.50 -5.06
C LEU A 314 16.22 7.95 -6.39
N PHE A 315 15.21 8.59 -6.99
CA PHE A 315 14.68 8.16 -8.28
C PHE A 315 15.72 8.31 -9.39
N ALA A 316 16.42 9.46 -9.43
CA ALA A 316 17.50 9.69 -10.38
C ALA A 316 18.62 8.67 -10.24
N ALA A 317 19.01 8.33 -9.00
CA ALA A 317 19.99 7.29 -8.72
C ALA A 317 19.52 5.93 -9.26
N ALA A 318 18.26 5.55 -9.03
CA ALA A 318 17.70 4.27 -9.49
C ALA A 318 17.74 4.13 -11.01
N ILE A 319 17.27 5.14 -11.74
CA ILE A 319 17.16 5.07 -13.21
C ILE A 319 18.52 5.24 -13.91
N SER A 320 19.53 5.77 -13.22
CA SER A 320 20.88 6.00 -13.75
C SER A 320 21.84 4.83 -13.52
N GLN A 321 21.46 3.79 -12.76
CA GLN A 321 22.33 2.62 -12.55
C GLN A 321 22.69 1.95 -13.89
N ALA A 322 23.95 1.59 -14.09
CA ALA A 322 24.35 0.76 -15.22
C ALA A 322 23.74 -0.64 -15.07
N VAL A 323 23.28 -1.24 -16.19
CA VAL A 323 22.73 -2.61 -16.22
C VAL A 323 23.86 -3.62 -16.22
#